data_AF-A0A1I6KPQ8-F1
#
_entry.id   AF-A0A1I6KPQ8-F1
#
_cell.length_a   1.000
_cell.length_b   1.000
_cell.length_c   1.000
_cell.angle_alpha   90.00
_cell.angle_beta   90.00
_cell.angle_gamma   90.00
#
_symmetry.space_group_name_H-M   'P 1'
#
loop_
_entity.id
_entity.type
_entity.pdbx_description
1 polymer ?
#
loop_
_entity_poly.entity_id
_entity_poly.type
_entity_poly.pdbx_seq_one_letter_code
_entity_poly.pdbx_strand_id
1 'polypeptide(L)'
;MAEQDEFDSEIDLLHRYEQMIQTQVETLNGIDDKAAYVARLVGILAGLILTGVSLIASNEGFAIGASNGGALALAALAITSLFVSLVYAIVTYLSSKFEYGPSAGIGDFMSQAQVPEQEYKDVLLRGYSQAIRANRRVVVTNARRFERCLASFASGLLLFFGVGVVLVLLDESWIDLAVVFSSVTIALVFSRYILREEYLTLDRQIPTDD
;
A
#
# COMPACT_ATOMS: atom_id res chain seq x y z
N MET A 1 -30.87 15.01 -44.85
CA MET A 1 -29.80 16.00 -44.63
C MET A 1 -29.31 15.69 -43.24
N ALA A 2 -28.20 14.95 -43.14
CA ALA A 2 -27.75 14.39 -41.87
C ALA A 2 -27.14 15.52 -41.03
N GLU A 3 -27.66 15.73 -39.82
CA GLU A 3 -26.94 16.42 -38.75
C GLU A 3 -25.61 15.70 -38.57
N GLN A 4 -24.53 16.33 -38.99
CA GLN A 4 -23.21 15.99 -38.47
C GLN A 4 -23.26 16.45 -37.01
N ASP A 5 -23.48 15.50 -36.09
CA ASP A 5 -23.05 15.65 -34.70
C ASP A 5 -21.58 16.09 -34.75
N GLU A 6 -21.35 17.38 -34.57
CA GLU A 6 -20.01 17.94 -34.43
C GLU A 6 -19.44 17.30 -33.17
N PHE A 7 -18.57 16.33 -33.35
CA PHE A 7 -17.91 15.62 -32.25
C PHE A 7 -17.12 16.66 -31.46
N ASP A 8 -17.73 17.16 -30.39
CA ASP A 8 -17.11 18.14 -29.51
C ASP A 8 -16.03 17.43 -28.70
N SER A 9 -14.82 17.45 -29.26
CA SER A 9 -13.65 16.81 -28.69
C SER A 9 -13.34 17.28 -27.26
N GLU A 10 -13.73 18.51 -26.90
CA GLU A 10 -13.50 19.05 -25.56
C GLU A 10 -14.47 18.42 -24.55
N ILE A 11 -15.73 18.21 -24.95
CA ILE A 11 -16.74 17.53 -24.13
C ILE A 11 -16.41 16.04 -23.96
N ASP A 12 -15.90 15.36 -25.00
CA ASP A 12 -15.39 13.98 -24.89
C ASP A 12 -14.19 13.92 -23.92
N LEU A 13 -13.25 14.86 -24.03
CA LEU A 13 -12.09 14.94 -23.12
C LEU A 13 -12.49 15.22 -21.67
N LEU A 14 -13.47 16.09 -21.42
CA LEU A 14 -14.00 16.35 -20.09
C LEU A 14 -14.59 15.08 -19.46
N HIS A 15 -15.40 14.33 -20.21
CA HIS A 15 -15.94 13.04 -19.74
C HIS A 15 -14.83 12.03 -19.43
N ARG A 16 -13.81 11.92 -20.28
CA ARG A 16 -12.65 11.04 -20.03
C ARG A 16 -11.88 11.45 -18.78
N TYR A 17 -11.75 12.74 -18.52
CA TYR A 17 -11.08 13.25 -17.33
C TYR A 17 -11.87 12.98 -16.06
N GLU A 18 -13.19 13.20 -16.07
CA GLU A 18 -14.07 12.84 -14.97
C GLU A 18 -13.99 11.33 -14.67
N GLN A 19 -14.08 10.48 -15.70
CA GLN A 19 -13.95 9.03 -15.56
C GLN A 19 -12.58 8.62 -15.00
N MET A 20 -11.51 9.30 -15.42
CA MET A 20 -10.16 9.06 -14.89
C MET A 20 -10.06 9.43 -13.41
N ILE A 21 -10.64 10.57 -13.00
CA ILE A 21 -10.70 10.96 -11.59
C ILE A 21 -11.47 9.91 -10.79
N GLN A 22 -12.64 9.47 -11.27
CA GLN A 22 -13.42 8.42 -10.60
C GLN A 22 -12.61 7.13 -10.45
N THR A 23 -11.92 6.69 -11.50
CA THR A 23 -11.05 5.50 -11.46
C THR A 23 -9.92 5.66 -10.42
N GLN A 24 -9.35 6.86 -10.28
CA GLN A 24 -8.33 7.15 -9.27
C GLN A 24 -8.90 7.12 -7.85
N VAL A 25 -10.12 7.63 -7.63
CA VAL A 25 -10.83 7.52 -6.34
C VAL A 25 -11.06 6.05 -6.00
N GLU A 26 -11.62 5.28 -6.92
CA GLU A 26 -11.91 3.85 -6.72
C GLU A 26 -10.62 3.06 -6.42
N THR A 27 -9.54 3.36 -7.13
CA THR A 27 -8.22 2.75 -6.88
C THR A 27 -7.71 3.08 -5.47
N LEU A 28 -7.82 4.34 -5.05
CA LEU A 28 -7.38 4.80 -3.73
C LEU A 28 -8.21 4.14 -2.61
N ASN A 29 -9.53 4.15 -2.73
CA ASN A 29 -10.43 3.46 -1.80
C ASN A 29 -10.10 1.96 -1.72
N GLY A 30 -9.80 1.33 -2.86
CA GLY A 30 -9.37 -0.06 -2.90
C GLY A 30 -8.04 -0.32 -2.17
N ILE A 31 -7.10 0.64 -2.17
CA ILE A 31 -5.86 0.56 -1.38
C ILE A 31 -6.20 0.70 0.12
N ASP A 32 -7.05 1.65 0.48
CA ASP A 32 -7.42 1.92 1.87
C ASP A 32 -8.17 0.76 2.52
N ASP A 33 -9.11 0.15 1.79
CA ASP A 33 -9.83 -1.04 2.23
C ASP A 33 -8.86 -2.20 2.48
N LYS A 34 -7.95 -2.46 1.53
CA LYS A 34 -6.92 -3.49 1.68
C LYS A 34 -5.99 -3.20 2.87
N ALA A 35 -5.60 -1.95 3.09
CA ALA A 35 -4.80 -1.55 4.25
C ALA A 35 -5.56 -1.81 5.56
N ALA A 36 -6.86 -1.49 5.62
CA ALA A 36 -7.70 -1.80 6.77
C ALA A 36 -7.81 -3.31 7.03
N TYR A 37 -7.92 -4.13 5.98
CA TYR A 37 -7.88 -5.59 6.10
C TYR A 37 -6.55 -6.08 6.69
N VAL A 38 -5.41 -5.57 6.21
CA VAL A 38 -4.09 -5.93 6.77
C VAL A 38 -3.98 -5.52 8.24
N ALA A 39 -4.42 -4.31 8.60
CA ALA A 39 -4.40 -3.86 10.00
C ALA A 39 -5.24 -4.77 10.92
N ARG A 40 -6.44 -5.18 10.47
CA ARG A 40 -7.28 -6.14 11.21
C ARG A 40 -6.58 -7.50 11.37
N LEU A 41 -5.97 -8.01 10.31
CA LEU A 41 -5.25 -9.28 10.33
C LEU A 41 -4.07 -9.23 11.31
N VAL A 42 -3.29 -8.14 11.30
CA VAL A 42 -2.21 -7.92 12.28
C VAL A 42 -2.75 -7.88 13.70
N GLY A 43 -3.90 -7.23 13.94
CA GLY A 43 -4.55 -7.22 15.26
C GLY A 43 -4.95 -8.62 15.74
N ILE A 44 -5.53 -9.45 14.86
CA ILE A 44 -5.86 -10.85 15.16
C ILE A 44 -4.60 -11.65 15.47
N LEU A 45 -3.56 -11.53 14.64
CA LEU A 45 -2.29 -12.20 14.84
C LEU A 45 -1.61 -11.79 16.15
N ALA A 46 -1.62 -10.50 16.48
CA ALA A 46 -1.09 -10.01 17.75
C ALA A 46 -1.80 -10.66 18.95
N GLY A 47 -3.13 -10.80 18.88
CA GLY A 47 -3.91 -11.54 19.88
C GLY A 47 -3.46 -13.00 20.00
N LEU A 48 -3.34 -13.71 18.87
CA LEU A 48 -2.87 -15.10 18.84
C LEU A 48 -1.45 -15.26 19.39
N ILE A 49 -0.54 -14.36 19.03
CA ILE A 49 0.84 -14.34 19.52
C ILE A 49 0.85 -14.15 21.04
N LEU A 50 0.10 -13.18 21.57
CA LEU A 50 -0.01 -12.95 23.02
C LEU A 50 -0.58 -14.17 23.75
N THR A 51 -1.59 -14.83 23.18
CA THR A 51 -2.11 -16.10 23.73
C THR A 51 -1.03 -17.18 23.75
N GLY A 52 -0.30 -17.37 22.64
CA GLY A 52 0.79 -18.34 22.57
C GLY A 52 1.89 -18.07 23.61
N VAL A 53 2.31 -16.81 23.74
CA VAL A 53 3.29 -16.38 24.75
C VAL A 53 2.78 -16.63 26.17
N SER A 54 1.51 -16.32 26.45
CA SER A 54 0.89 -16.56 27.75
C SER A 54 0.88 -18.05 28.13
N LEU A 55 0.54 -18.92 27.18
CA LEU A 55 0.57 -20.37 27.39
C LEU A 55 1.97 -20.88 27.69
N ILE A 56 2.96 -20.41 26.94
CA ILE A 56 4.38 -20.77 27.16
C ILE A 56 4.84 -20.29 28.54
N ALA A 57 4.52 -19.04 28.91
CA ALA A 57 4.89 -18.47 30.21
C ALA A 57 4.22 -19.17 31.40
N SER A 58 3.03 -19.73 31.20
CA SER A 58 2.30 -20.47 32.24
C SER A 58 2.83 -21.89 32.48
N ASN A 59 3.69 -22.40 31.60
CA ASN A 59 4.18 -23.77 31.67
C ASN A 59 5.55 -23.80 32.38
N GLU A 60 5.58 -24.27 33.63
CA GLU A 60 6.79 -24.30 34.48
C GLU A 60 7.95 -25.13 33.88
N GLY A 61 7.67 -25.96 32.87
CA GLY A 61 8.68 -26.75 32.14
C GLY A 61 9.40 -26.00 31.00
N PHE A 62 8.95 -24.80 30.60
CA PHE A 62 9.62 -24.02 29.55
C PHE A 62 10.69 -23.11 30.16
N ALA A 63 11.87 -23.67 30.43
CA ALA A 63 13.02 -22.86 30.80
C ALA A 63 13.51 -22.10 29.56
N ILE A 64 13.38 -20.76 29.56
CA ILE A 64 14.04 -19.89 28.58
C ILE A 64 15.55 -19.97 28.86
N GLY A 65 16.20 -20.99 28.33
CA GLY A 65 17.64 -21.22 28.42
C GLY A 65 18.40 -20.47 27.32
N ALA A 66 19.72 -20.32 27.51
CA ALA A 66 20.63 -19.72 26.53
C ALA A 66 20.64 -20.44 25.16
N SER A 67 20.11 -21.66 25.07
CA SER A 67 19.95 -22.43 23.84
C SER A 67 18.86 -21.90 22.90
N ASN A 68 17.93 -21.06 23.38
CA ASN A 68 16.77 -20.58 22.60
C ASN A 68 16.97 -19.17 22.03
N GLY A 69 18.23 -18.70 21.97
CA GLY A 69 18.58 -17.35 21.51
C GLY A 69 18.11 -17.05 20.09
N GLY A 70 18.20 -18.02 19.17
CA GLY A 70 17.76 -17.83 17.78
C GLY A 70 16.24 -17.68 17.64
N ALA A 71 15.46 -18.50 18.35
CA ALA A 71 14.00 -18.39 18.38
C ALA A 71 13.54 -17.03 18.94
N LEU A 72 14.17 -16.54 20.02
CA LEU A 72 13.87 -15.22 20.59
C LEU A 72 14.22 -14.08 19.61
N ALA A 73 15.37 -14.17 18.94
CA ALA A 73 15.77 -13.18 17.96
C ALA A 73 14.79 -13.12 16.77
N LEU A 74 14.39 -14.28 16.23
CA LEU A 74 13.40 -14.36 15.15
C LEU A 74 12.03 -13.85 15.60
N ALA A 75 11.59 -14.20 16.81
CA ALA A 75 10.32 -13.73 17.34
C ALA A 75 10.32 -12.20 17.50
N ALA A 76 11.40 -11.61 18.03
CA ALA A 76 11.53 -10.16 18.16
C ALA A 76 11.50 -9.44 16.81
N LEU A 77 12.21 -9.97 15.81
CA LEU A 77 12.20 -9.44 14.43
C LEU A 77 10.82 -9.60 13.79
N ALA A 78 10.17 -10.75 13.96
CA ALA A 78 8.84 -11.03 13.41
C ALA A 78 7.80 -10.05 13.97
N ILE A 79 7.76 -9.89 15.29
CA ILE A 79 6.86 -8.97 15.99
C ILE A 79 7.11 -7.54 15.50
N THR A 80 8.37 -7.10 15.46
CA THR A 80 8.73 -5.75 15.01
C THR A 80 8.28 -5.52 13.56
N SER A 81 8.47 -6.50 12.68
CA SER A 81 8.03 -6.44 11.28
C SER A 81 6.49 -6.34 11.16
N LEU A 82 5.74 -7.04 12.02
CA LEU A 82 4.27 -6.90 12.06
C LEU A 82 3.82 -5.52 12.54
N PHE A 83 4.48 -4.96 13.56
CA PHE A 83 4.19 -3.59 14.03
C PHE A 83 4.52 -2.53 12.97
N VAL A 84 5.64 -2.68 12.27
CA VAL A 84 5.99 -1.79 11.14
C VAL A 84 4.93 -1.89 10.03
N SER A 85 4.43 -3.08 9.73
CA SER A 85 3.32 -3.26 8.79
C SER A 85 2.06 -2.51 9.25
N LEU A 86 1.68 -2.64 10.52
CA LEU A 86 0.53 -1.94 11.09
C LEU A 86 0.66 -0.42 10.98
N VAL A 87 1.84 0.14 11.25
CA VAL A 87 2.11 1.57 11.10
C VAL A 87 1.90 2.01 9.65
N TYR A 88 2.43 1.27 8.67
CA TYR A 88 2.21 1.59 7.26
C TYR A 88 0.74 1.46 6.85
N ALA A 89 0.01 0.45 7.36
CA ALA A 89 -1.42 0.30 7.10
C ALA A 89 -2.21 1.53 7.60
N ILE A 90 -1.98 1.95 8.83
CA ILE A 90 -2.64 3.11 9.44
C ILE A 90 -2.30 4.40 8.69
N VAL A 91 -1.02 4.62 8.37
CA VAL A 91 -0.58 5.81 7.63
C VAL A 91 -1.17 5.85 6.22
N THR A 92 -1.28 4.71 5.55
CA THR A 92 -1.91 4.61 4.23
C THR A 92 -3.38 5.02 4.32
N TYR A 93 -4.11 4.39 5.24
CA TYR A 93 -5.53 4.65 5.47
C TYR A 93 -5.83 6.12 5.83
N LEU A 94 -5.00 6.75 6.67
CA LEU A 94 -5.23 8.14 7.11
C LEU A 94 -4.75 9.20 6.11
N SER A 95 -3.91 8.85 5.14
CA SER A 95 -3.27 9.83 4.26
C SER A 95 -3.97 10.03 2.91
N SER A 96 -5.12 9.40 2.66
CA SER A 96 -5.90 9.54 1.43
C SER A 96 -6.69 10.86 1.42
N LYS A 97 -6.04 11.94 0.97
CA LYS A 97 -6.71 13.22 0.64
C LYS A 97 -6.82 13.33 -0.88
N PHE A 98 -8.00 13.68 -1.39
CA PHE A 98 -8.29 13.66 -2.83
C PHE A 98 -8.99 14.95 -3.30
N GLU A 99 -8.70 15.35 -4.54
CA GLU A 99 -9.39 16.45 -5.22
C GLU A 99 -10.38 15.88 -6.25
N TYR A 100 -11.69 16.05 -6.00
CA TYR A 100 -12.77 15.46 -6.79
C TYR A 100 -13.07 16.18 -8.12
N GLY A 101 -12.44 17.32 -8.38
CA GLY A 101 -12.71 18.10 -9.59
C GLY A 101 -12.11 19.51 -9.55
N PRO A 102 -12.58 20.41 -10.44
CA PRO A 102 -12.16 21.80 -10.47
C PRO A 102 -12.36 22.48 -9.11
N SER A 103 -11.44 23.35 -8.72
CA SER A 103 -11.51 24.02 -7.41
C SER A 103 -12.75 24.91 -7.30
N ALA A 104 -13.24 25.13 -6.08
CA ALA A 104 -14.40 26.00 -5.83
C ALA A 104 -14.21 27.43 -6.40
N GLY A 105 -12.96 27.92 -6.44
CA GLY A 105 -12.64 29.22 -7.03
C GLY A 105 -12.91 29.31 -8.54
N ILE A 106 -12.91 28.19 -9.27
CA ILE A 106 -13.35 28.14 -10.67
C ILE A 106 -14.87 28.33 -10.72
N GLY A 107 -15.63 27.68 -9.84
CA GLY A 107 -17.09 27.86 -9.74
C GLY A 107 -17.47 29.32 -9.45
N ASP A 108 -16.75 29.97 -8.53
CA ASP A 108 -16.99 31.38 -8.19
C ASP A 108 -16.69 32.31 -9.37
N PHE A 109 -15.59 32.08 -10.09
CA PHE A 109 -15.23 32.85 -11.29
C PHE A 109 -16.28 32.70 -12.40
N MET A 110 -16.77 31.48 -12.62
CA MET A 110 -17.81 31.21 -13.63
C MET A 110 -19.18 31.78 -13.24
N SER A 111 -19.47 31.89 -11.95
CA SER A 111 -20.76 32.45 -11.49
C SER A 111 -20.86 33.98 -11.63
N GLN A 112 -19.71 34.67 -11.65
CA GLN A 112 -19.64 36.14 -11.65
C GLN A 112 -19.36 36.73 -13.04
N ALA A 113 -18.83 35.94 -13.96
CA ALA A 113 -18.50 36.37 -15.31
C ALA A 113 -19.43 35.71 -16.35
N GLN A 114 -19.87 36.48 -17.36
CA GLN A 114 -20.40 35.89 -18.60
C GLN A 114 -19.21 35.31 -19.38
N VAL A 115 -18.82 34.09 -19.02
CA VAL A 115 -17.69 33.40 -19.64
C VAL A 115 -18.16 32.78 -20.96
N PRO A 116 -17.50 33.07 -22.09
CA PRO A 116 -17.76 32.40 -23.36
C PRO A 116 -17.63 30.87 -23.21
N GLU A 117 -18.43 30.12 -23.94
CA GLU A 117 -18.48 28.64 -23.84
C GLU A 117 -17.10 27.99 -24.02
N GLN A 118 -16.29 28.50 -24.94
CA GLN A 118 -14.93 28.00 -25.18
C GLN A 118 -13.99 28.22 -23.98
N GLU A 119 -14.06 29.40 -23.36
CA GLU A 119 -13.25 29.75 -22.19
C GLU A 119 -13.70 28.95 -20.96
N TYR A 120 -14.98 28.60 -20.88
CA TYR A 120 -15.51 27.69 -19.87
C TYR A 120 -14.91 26.28 -20.00
N LYS A 121 -14.91 25.70 -21.21
CA LYS A 121 -14.34 24.37 -21.49
C LYS A 121 -12.84 24.34 -21.19
N ASP A 122 -12.09 25.35 -21.61
CA ASP A 122 -10.65 25.47 -21.35
C ASP A 122 -10.31 25.50 -19.86
N VAL A 123 -11.04 26.28 -19.06
CA VAL A 123 -10.79 26.39 -17.63
C VAL A 123 -11.14 25.08 -16.92
N LEU A 124 -12.23 24.40 -17.30
CA LEU A 124 -12.56 23.08 -16.77
C LEU A 124 -11.49 22.05 -17.11
N LEU A 125 -11.06 21.97 -18.37
CA LEU A 125 -10.01 21.05 -18.80
C LEU A 125 -8.72 21.25 -18.02
N ARG A 126 -8.34 22.51 -17.74
CA ARG A 126 -7.20 22.83 -16.88
C ARG A 126 -7.42 22.38 -15.43
N GLY A 127 -8.59 22.63 -14.87
CA GLY A 127 -8.95 22.21 -13.52
C GLY A 127 -8.87 20.69 -13.33
N TYR A 128 -9.50 19.94 -14.25
CA TYR A 128 -9.43 18.48 -14.25
C TYR A 128 -8.00 17.96 -14.47
N SER A 129 -7.23 18.55 -15.39
CA SER A 129 -5.84 18.15 -15.62
C SER A 129 -4.97 18.35 -14.37
N GLN A 130 -5.18 19.45 -13.63
CA GLN A 130 -4.48 19.70 -12.37
C GLN A 130 -4.86 18.69 -11.28
N ALA A 131 -6.16 18.42 -11.12
CA ALA A 131 -6.66 17.42 -10.17
C ALA A 131 -6.10 16.02 -10.48
N ILE A 132 -6.12 15.58 -11.75
CA ILE A 132 -5.55 14.30 -12.19
C ILE A 132 -4.05 14.21 -11.82
N ARG A 133 -3.27 15.27 -12.03
CA ARG A 133 -1.83 15.30 -11.69
C ARG A 133 -1.59 15.31 -10.19
N ALA A 134 -2.43 15.99 -9.40
CA ALA A 134 -2.35 15.98 -7.94
C ALA A 134 -2.69 14.60 -7.39
N ASN A 135 -3.83 14.04 -7.81
CA ASN A 135 -4.32 12.73 -7.41
C ASN A 135 -3.36 11.60 -7.80
N ARG A 136 -2.75 11.64 -9.00
CA ARG A 136 -1.72 10.66 -9.40
C ARG A 136 -0.56 10.60 -8.40
N ARG A 137 -0.10 11.75 -7.87
CA ARG A 137 0.98 11.78 -6.87
C ARG A 137 0.55 11.13 -5.55
N VAL A 138 -0.69 11.35 -5.13
CA VAL A 138 -1.26 10.73 -3.92
C VAL A 138 -1.39 9.22 -4.10
N VAL A 139 -1.97 8.77 -5.22
CA VAL A 139 -2.13 7.34 -5.54
C VAL A 139 -0.78 6.61 -5.55
N VAL A 140 0.22 7.16 -6.24
CA VAL A 140 1.58 6.55 -6.28
C VAL A 140 2.21 6.50 -4.89
N THR A 141 2.04 7.56 -4.10
CA THR A 141 2.61 7.61 -2.74
C THR A 141 1.94 6.60 -1.81
N ASN A 142 0.61 6.48 -1.85
CA ASN A 142 -0.14 5.53 -1.05
C ASN A 142 0.09 4.08 -1.51
N ALA A 143 0.19 3.83 -2.83
CA ALA A 143 0.58 2.52 -3.36
C ALA A 143 1.94 2.07 -2.82
N ARG A 144 2.97 2.92 -2.90
CA ARG A 144 4.31 2.62 -2.34
C ARG A 144 4.29 2.37 -0.83
N ARG A 145 3.44 3.08 -0.07
CA ARG A 145 3.27 2.82 1.37
C ARG A 145 2.59 1.48 1.62
N PHE A 146 1.58 1.14 0.83
CA PHE A 146 0.90 -0.15 0.90
C PHE A 146 1.80 -1.32 0.51
N GLU A 147 2.69 -1.15 -0.48
CA GLU A 147 3.72 -2.15 -0.80
C GLU A 147 4.65 -2.41 0.37
N ARG A 148 5.13 -1.36 1.04
CA ARG A 148 5.97 -1.49 2.26
C ARG A 148 5.20 -2.15 3.40
N CYS A 149 3.92 -1.83 3.56
CA CYS A 149 3.02 -2.51 4.49
C CYS A 149 3.01 -4.01 4.25
N LEU A 150 2.81 -4.43 2.99
CA LEU A 150 2.72 -5.84 2.61
C LEU A 150 4.07 -6.57 2.72
N ALA A 151 5.17 -5.94 2.32
CA ALA A 151 6.52 -6.51 2.46
C ALA A 151 6.87 -6.76 3.93
N SER A 152 6.56 -5.80 4.80
CA SER A 152 6.75 -5.92 6.25
C SER A 152 5.84 -6.99 6.87
N PHE A 153 4.59 -7.08 6.40
CA PHE A 153 3.66 -8.11 6.83
C PHE A 153 4.16 -9.53 6.51
N ALA A 154 4.50 -9.74 5.23
CA ALA A 154 4.98 -11.03 4.74
C ALA A 154 6.29 -11.45 5.43
N SER A 155 7.21 -10.51 5.64
CA SER A 155 8.45 -10.77 6.39
C SER A 155 8.17 -11.19 7.83
N GLY A 156 7.22 -10.54 8.50
CA GLY A 156 6.80 -10.93 9.85
C GLY A 156 6.28 -12.37 9.89
N LEU A 157 5.44 -12.76 8.94
CA LEU A 157 4.93 -14.14 8.84
C LEU A 157 6.03 -15.17 8.56
N LEU A 158 6.94 -14.88 7.63
CA LEU A 158 8.06 -15.78 7.30
C LEU A 158 8.99 -15.98 8.50
N LEU A 159 9.29 -14.91 9.24
CA LEU A 159 10.10 -14.98 10.45
C LEU A 159 9.39 -15.77 11.56
N PHE A 160 8.08 -15.60 11.72
CA PHE A 160 7.29 -16.41 12.67
C PHE A 160 7.30 -17.90 12.33
N PHE A 161 7.28 -18.24 11.05
CA PHE A 161 7.45 -19.63 10.63
C PHE A 161 8.82 -20.18 11.05
N GLY A 162 9.88 -19.37 10.90
CA GLY A 162 11.21 -19.70 11.39
C GLY A 162 11.27 -19.95 12.90
N VAL A 163 10.53 -19.19 13.72
CA VAL A 163 10.41 -19.44 15.17
C VAL A 163 9.87 -20.84 15.43
N GLY A 164 8.82 -21.25 14.72
CA GLY A 164 8.25 -22.60 14.85
C GLY A 164 9.24 -23.70 14.47
N VAL A 165 10.02 -23.51 13.40
CA VAL A 165 11.06 -24.47 12.99
C VAL A 165 12.12 -24.64 14.08
N VAL A 166 12.63 -23.53 14.61
CA VAL A 166 13.66 -23.58 15.67
C VAL A 166 13.14 -24.26 16.93
N LEU A 167 11.94 -23.89 17.40
CA LEU A 167 11.40 -24.41 18.64
C LEU A 167 10.99 -25.89 18.59
N VAL A 168 10.63 -26.42 17.41
CA VAL A 168 10.08 -27.78 17.28
C VAL A 168 11.14 -28.80 16.84
N LEU A 169 12.11 -28.39 16.01
CA LEU A 169 12.95 -29.35 15.27
C LEU A 169 14.41 -29.39 15.71
N LEU A 170 14.89 -28.43 16.51
CA LEU A 170 16.32 -28.22 16.69
C LEU A 170 16.73 -28.15 18.17
N ASP A 171 17.53 -29.13 18.61
CA ASP A 171 18.25 -29.10 19.89
C ASP A 171 19.73 -28.67 19.70
N GLU A 172 20.21 -28.63 18.45
CA GLU A 172 21.61 -28.38 18.09
C GLU A 172 21.88 -26.91 17.72
N SER A 173 22.80 -26.27 18.43
CA SER A 173 23.03 -24.81 18.37
C SER A 173 23.52 -24.30 17.01
N TRP A 174 24.21 -25.13 16.23
CA TRP A 174 24.71 -24.74 14.90
C TRP A 174 23.62 -24.73 13.83
N ILE A 175 22.58 -25.56 14.00
CA ILE A 175 21.44 -25.61 13.09
C ILE A 175 20.48 -24.44 13.36
N ASP A 176 20.35 -24.03 14.63
CA ASP A 176 19.59 -22.81 15.01
C ASP A 176 20.09 -21.59 14.22
N LEU A 177 21.40 -21.34 14.24
CA LEU A 177 21.99 -20.21 13.52
C LEU A 177 21.77 -20.28 12.01
N ALA A 178 21.85 -21.47 11.41
CA ALA A 178 21.56 -21.67 9.99
C ALA A 178 20.08 -21.40 9.64
N VAL A 179 19.14 -21.81 10.50
CA VAL A 179 17.71 -21.52 10.31
C VAL A 179 17.39 -20.05 10.49
N VAL A 180 18.01 -19.39 11.47
CA VAL A 180 17.88 -17.93 11.64
C VAL A 180 18.38 -17.21 10.40
N PHE A 181 19.58 -17.54 9.93
CA PHE A 181 20.18 -16.88 8.76
C PHE A 181 19.36 -17.11 7.49
N SER A 182 18.90 -18.35 7.26
CA SER A 182 18.06 -18.67 6.10
C SER A 182 16.69 -17.97 6.17
N SER A 183 16.03 -17.95 7.33
CA SER A 183 14.74 -17.27 7.50
C SER A 183 14.84 -15.77 7.24
N VAL A 184 15.88 -15.13 7.77
CA VAL A 184 16.16 -13.70 7.53
C VAL A 184 16.48 -13.46 6.05
N THR A 185 17.29 -14.31 5.43
CA THR A 185 17.64 -14.19 4.01
C THR A 185 16.41 -14.32 3.11
N ILE A 186 15.55 -15.31 3.37
CA ILE A 186 14.30 -15.51 2.62
C ILE A 186 13.38 -14.29 2.80
N ALA A 187 13.19 -13.80 4.03
CA ALA A 187 12.38 -12.62 4.29
C ALA A 187 12.92 -11.36 3.57
N LEU A 188 14.24 -11.17 3.53
CA LEU A 188 14.88 -10.07 2.81
C LEU A 188 14.73 -10.18 1.29
N VAL A 189 14.94 -11.36 0.72
CA VAL A 189 14.76 -11.62 -0.72
C VAL A 189 13.30 -11.39 -1.11
N PHE A 190 12.36 -11.89 -0.30
CA PHE A 190 10.93 -11.73 -0.55
C PHE A 190 10.49 -10.26 -0.43
N SER A 191 10.96 -9.55 0.60
CA SER A 191 10.75 -8.09 0.72
C SER A 191 11.31 -7.32 -0.47
N ARG A 192 12.54 -7.64 -0.90
CA ARG A 192 13.16 -7.03 -2.07
C ARG A 192 12.36 -7.30 -3.35
N TYR A 193 11.80 -8.49 -3.48
CA TYR A 193 10.96 -8.86 -4.60
C TYR A 193 9.65 -8.05 -4.63
N ILE A 194 8.97 -7.90 -3.50
CA ILE A 194 7.75 -7.07 -3.41
C ILE A 194 8.04 -5.60 -3.70
N LEU A 195 9.18 -5.08 -3.25
CA LEU A 195 9.55 -3.67 -3.39
C LEU A 195 10.13 -3.32 -4.77
N ARG A 196 10.30 -4.29 -5.69
CA ARG A 196 10.72 -3.98 -7.06
C ARG A 196 9.54 -3.41 -7.85
N GLU A 197 9.66 -2.15 -8.24
CA GLU A 197 8.65 -1.38 -9.00
C GLU A 197 8.36 -1.95 -10.41
N GLU A 198 9.09 -2.99 -10.87
CA GLU A 198 8.96 -3.61 -12.20
C GLU A 198 7.56 -4.15 -12.50
N TYR A 199 6.73 -4.39 -11.50
CA TYR A 199 5.39 -5.00 -11.68
C TYR A 199 4.23 -4.00 -11.66
N LEU A 200 4.48 -2.70 -11.48
CA LEU A 200 3.43 -1.72 -11.15
C LEU A 200 3.22 -0.61 -12.17
N THR A 201 4.05 -0.50 -13.21
CA THR A 201 3.86 0.53 -14.24
C THR A 201 4.02 -0.04 -15.66
N LEU A 202 2.91 -0.06 -16.40
CA LEU A 202 2.96 0.09 -17.86
C LEU A 202 3.25 1.58 -18.10
N ASP A 203 4.54 1.93 -18.14
CA ASP A 203 4.93 3.24 -18.64
C ASP A 203 4.45 3.31 -20.10
N ARG A 204 3.40 4.10 -20.33
CA ARG A 204 2.98 4.44 -21.68
C ARG A 204 4.08 5.32 -22.22
N GLN A 205 4.99 4.72 -23.01
CA GLN A 205 5.90 5.47 -23.87
C GLN A 205 5.04 6.41 -24.72
N ILE A 206 5.04 7.69 -24.36
CA ILE A 206 4.53 8.73 -25.24
C ILE A 206 5.57 8.78 -26.37
N PRO A 207 5.20 8.55 -27.64
CA PRO A 207 6.11 8.80 -28.75
C PRO A 207 6.56 10.25 -28.64
N THR A 208 7.83 10.47 -28.36
CA THR A 208 8.47 11.74 -28.69
C THR A 208 8.57 11.75 -30.20
N ASP A 209 7.66 12.48 -30.85
CA ASP A 209 7.80 12.84 -32.25
C ASP A 209 9.07 13.70 -32.36
N ASP A 210 10.14 13.10 -32.90
CA ASP A 210 11.24 13.78 -33.57
C ASP A 210 10.86 14.05 -35.03
#